data_AF-A0A3D0V7P6-F1
#
_entry.id   AF-A0A3D0V7P6-F1
#
_cell.length_a   1.000
_cell.length_b   1.000
_cell.length_c   1.000
_cell.angle_alpha   90.00
_cell.angle_beta   90.00
_cell.angle_gamma   90.00
#
_symmetry.space_group_name_H-M   'P 1'
#
loop_
_entity.id
_entity.type
_entity.pdbx_description
1 polymer ?
#
loop_
_entity_poly.entity_id
_entity_poly.type
_entity_poly.pdbx_seq_one_letter_code
_entity_poly.pdbx_strand_id
1 'polypeptide(L)'
;LKESGADSLADAVRYFTDQGADGIIVIVPHDGTVQTLAGLNLDVPVVVVGAGSHGRFSGALVDQKRGARLAVAHLISQGHRRIGHI
;
A
#
# COMPACT_ATOMS: atom_id res chain seq x y z
N LEU A 1 -1.62 -20.41 8.23
CA LEU A 1 -1.16 -19.03 8.49
C LEU A 1 -2.13 -18.06 7.80
N LYS A 2 -3.20 -17.59 8.45
CA LYS A 2 -4.08 -16.57 7.85
C LYS A 2 -4.77 -15.64 8.86
N GLU A 3 -4.69 -15.95 10.15
CA GLU A 3 -5.31 -15.15 11.22
C GLU A 3 -4.39 -14.01 11.71
N SER A 4 -3.07 -14.21 11.68
CA SER A 4 -2.08 -13.26 12.22
C SER A 4 -2.04 -11.87 11.56
N GLY A 5 -2.60 -11.68 10.36
CA GLY A 5 -2.51 -10.39 9.64
C GLY A 5 -3.59 -9.38 10.03
N ALA A 6 -4.82 -9.86 10.30
CA ALA A 6 -5.95 -8.99 10.62
C ALA A 6 -5.87 -8.47 12.04
N ASP A 7 -5.63 -9.37 12.99
CA ASP A 7 -5.53 -9.04 14.41
C ASP A 7 -4.33 -8.13 14.64
N SER A 8 -3.18 -8.42 14.02
CA SER A 8 -2.00 -7.55 14.09
C SER A 8 -2.24 -6.15 13.53
N LEU A 9 -3.12 -6.00 12.55
CA LEU A 9 -3.43 -4.71 11.94
C LEU A 9 -4.43 -3.91 12.79
N ALA A 10 -5.43 -4.58 13.35
CA ALA A 10 -6.34 -3.99 14.33
C ALA A 10 -5.59 -3.52 15.58
N ASP A 11 -4.65 -4.33 16.09
CA ASP A 11 -3.81 -3.98 17.23
C ASP A 11 -2.91 -2.78 16.92
N ALA A 12 -2.32 -2.73 15.71
CA ALA A 12 -1.52 -1.58 15.30
C ALA A 12 -2.36 -0.29 15.22
N VAL A 13 -3.58 -0.37 14.66
CA VAL A 13 -4.49 0.78 14.60
C VAL A 13 -4.84 1.26 16.00
N ARG A 14 -5.24 0.34 16.89
CA ARG A 14 -5.58 0.66 18.27
C ARG A 14 -4.39 1.28 19.01
N TYR A 15 -3.21 0.70 18.86
CA TYR A 15 -1.98 1.22 19.45
C TYR A 15 -1.72 2.68 19.08
N PHE A 16 -1.86 3.05 17.80
CA PHE A 16 -1.67 4.45 17.39
C PHE A 16 -2.79 5.37 17.85
N THR A 17 -4.03 4.88 17.87
CA THR A 17 -5.18 5.67 18.35
C THR A 17 -5.04 5.97 19.85
N ASP A 18 -4.62 4.99 20.65
CA ASP A 18 -4.35 5.15 22.09
C ASP A 18 -3.20 6.13 22.37
N GLN A 19 -2.32 6.37 21.39
CA GLN A 19 -1.25 7.38 21.44
C GLN A 19 -1.72 8.77 20.97
N GLY A 20 -3.00 8.95 20.67
CA GLY A 20 -3.58 10.23 20.23
C GLY A 20 -3.44 10.51 18.73
N ALA A 21 -3.27 9.48 17.89
CA ALA A 21 -3.27 9.69 16.45
C ALA A 21 -4.70 9.95 15.92
N ASP A 22 -4.89 11.09 15.24
CA ASP A 22 -6.16 11.45 14.60
C ASP A 22 -6.36 10.79 13.22
N GLY A 23 -5.38 10.00 12.76
CA GLY A 23 -5.42 9.34 11.45
C GLY A 23 -4.20 8.46 11.20
N ILE A 24 -4.35 7.48 10.30
CA ILE A 24 -3.33 6.45 10.06
C ILE A 24 -3.06 6.30 8.56
N ILE A 25 -1.78 6.22 8.22
CA ILE A 25 -1.31 5.86 6.87
C ILE A 25 -0.83 4.42 6.89
N VAL A 26 -1.45 3.55 6.09
CA VAL A 26 -1.05 2.16 5.95
C VAL A 26 -0.37 1.96 4.60
N ILE A 27 0.91 1.62 4.62
CA ILE A 27 1.65 1.20 3.42
C ILE A 27 1.34 -0.27 3.20
N VAL A 28 0.53 -0.58 2.19
CA VAL A 28 0.11 -1.95 1.89
C VAL A 28 1.04 -2.57 0.84
N PRO A 29 1.82 -3.60 1.21
CA PRO A 29 2.69 -4.30 0.27
C PRO A 29 1.94 -5.30 -0.61
N HIS A 30 0.71 -5.70 -0.24
CA HIS A 30 -0.08 -6.71 -0.94
C HIS A 30 -1.57 -6.34 -0.96
N ASP A 31 -2.26 -6.62 -2.06
CA ASP A 31 -3.70 -6.33 -2.22
C ASP A 31 -4.54 -6.94 -1.09
N GLY A 32 -4.16 -8.13 -0.60
CA GLY A 32 -4.79 -8.85 0.52
C GLY A 32 -4.95 -8.04 1.80
N THR A 33 -4.01 -7.11 2.08
CA THR A 33 -4.04 -6.30 3.30
C THR A 33 -5.17 -5.27 3.27
N VAL A 34 -5.56 -4.81 2.08
CA VAL A 34 -6.66 -3.83 1.93
C VAL A 34 -8.02 -4.47 2.22
N GLN A 35 -8.22 -5.73 1.82
CA GLN A 35 -9.46 -6.45 2.17
C GLN A 35 -9.55 -6.72 3.67
N THR A 36 -8.42 -7.04 4.30
CA THR A 36 -8.34 -7.20 5.76
C THR A 36 -8.71 -5.91 6.49
N LEU A 37 -8.19 -4.75 6.06
CA LEU A 37 -8.57 -3.44 6.61
C LEU A 37 -10.07 -3.15 6.48
N ALA A 38 -10.67 -3.53 5.34
CA ALA A 38 -12.07 -3.23 5.07
C ALA A 38 -13.03 -3.90 6.08
N GLY A 39 -12.63 -5.05 6.63
CA GLY A 39 -13.39 -5.80 7.63
C GLY A 39 -13.26 -5.27 9.07
N LEU A 40 -12.34 -4.35 9.35
CA LEU A 40 -12.15 -3.77 10.68
C LEU A 40 -13.09 -2.59 10.92
N ASN A 41 -13.51 -2.33 12.16
CA ASN A 41 -14.11 -1.06 12.53
C ASN A 41 -12.98 -0.12 12.99
N LEU A 42 -12.80 0.98 12.27
CA LEU A 42 -11.70 1.94 12.49
C LEU A 42 -12.31 3.27 12.87
N ASP A 43 -11.93 3.80 14.03
CA ASP A 43 -12.50 5.04 14.58
C ASP A 43 -11.78 6.30 14.09
N VAL A 44 -10.68 6.11 13.34
CA VAL A 44 -9.89 7.20 12.74
C VAL A 44 -9.80 7.02 11.22
N PRO A 45 -9.70 8.12 10.45
CA PRO A 45 -9.44 8.06 9.01
C PRO A 45 -8.19 7.26 8.67
N VAL A 46 -8.30 6.40 7.65
CA VAL A 46 -7.18 5.59 7.14
C VAL A 46 -6.93 5.87 5.67
N VAL A 47 -5.67 6.17 5.34
CA VAL A 47 -5.18 6.31 3.97
C VAL A 47 -4.29 5.14 3.64
N VAL A 48 -4.56 4.51 2.51
CA VAL A 48 -3.85 3.32 2.02
C VAL A 48 -2.86 3.74 0.96
N VAL A 49 -1.58 3.40 1.13
CA VAL A 49 -0.50 3.74 0.19
C VAL A 49 0.03 2.48 -0.46
N GLY A 50 0.15 2.49 -1.78
CA GLY A 50 0.59 1.34 -2.57
C GLY A 50 -0.55 0.55 -3.22
N ALA A 51 -1.80 0.83 -2.83
CA ALA A 51 -2.99 0.36 -3.50
C ALA A 51 -3.89 1.55 -3.87
N GLY A 52 -4.75 1.36 -4.87
CA GLY A 52 -5.78 2.34 -5.20
C GLY A 52 -6.81 2.50 -4.08
N SER A 53 -7.66 3.53 -4.20
CA SER A 53 -8.80 3.72 -3.31
C SER A 53 -9.67 2.46 -3.26
N HIS A 54 -10.07 2.04 -2.07
CA HIS A 54 -10.82 0.79 -1.89
C HIS A 54 -11.92 0.96 -0.83
N GLY A 55 -13.18 0.81 -1.24
CA GLY A 55 -14.32 1.01 -0.37
C GLY A 55 -14.32 2.41 0.27
N ARG A 56 -14.20 2.46 1.60
CA ARG A 56 -14.17 3.69 2.39
C ARG A 56 -12.78 4.31 2.56
N PHE A 57 -11.72 3.68 2.04
CA PHE A 57 -10.35 4.16 2.20
C PHE A 57 -9.90 5.01 1.03
N SER A 58 -9.31 6.16 1.34
CA SER A 58 -8.57 6.96 0.37
C SER A 58 -7.27 6.24 0.02
N GLY A 59 -6.91 6.25 -1.26
CA GLY A 59 -5.73 5.56 -1.77
C GLY A 59 -4.72 6.51 -2.40
N ALA A 60 -3.44 6.26 -2.17
CA ALA A 60 -2.35 6.90 -2.91
C ALA A 60 -1.47 5.81 -3.53
N LEU A 61 -1.27 5.89 -4.85
CA LEU A 61 -0.46 4.91 -5.58
C LEU A 61 0.55 5.61 -6.49
N VAL A 62 1.67 4.93 -6.70
CA VAL A 62 2.63 5.28 -7.75
C VAL A 62 2.18 4.61 -9.04
N ASP A 63 2.26 5.33 -10.16
CA ASP A 63 2.09 4.73 -11.48
C ASP A 63 3.33 3.89 -11.83
N GLN A 64 3.34 2.65 -11.33
CA GLN A 64 4.45 1.72 -11.51
C GLN A 64 4.69 1.40 -12.99
N LYS A 65 3.63 1.40 -13.81
CA LYS A 65 3.73 1.13 -15.25
C LYS A 65 4.46 2.26 -15.95
N ARG A 66 4.11 3.52 -15.63
CA ARG A 66 4.82 4.69 -16.16
C ARG A 66 6.24 4.75 -15.63
N GLY A 67 6.47 4.46 -14.35
CA GLY A 67 7.81 4.39 -13.76
C GLY A 67 8.70 3.37 -14.47
N ALA A 68 8.23 2.14 -14.63
CA ALA A 68 8.94 1.09 -15.35
C ALA A 68 9.23 1.48 -16.80
N ARG A 69 8.25 2.09 -17.49
CA ARG A 69 8.45 2.58 -18.86
C ARG A 69 9.54 3.64 -18.94
N LEU A 70 9.56 4.60 -18.01
CA LEU A 70 10.59 5.64 -17.96
C LEU A 70 11.98 5.04 -17.71
N ALA A 71 12.09 4.09 -16.78
CA ALA A 71 13.33 3.40 -16.50
C ALA A 71 13.86 2.61 -17.72
N VAL A 72 13.00 1.82 -18.37
CA VAL A 72 13.36 1.05 -19.58
C VAL A 72 13.72 1.98 -20.74
N ALA A 73 12.96 3.06 -20.95
CA ALA A 73 13.26 4.04 -21.99
C ALA A 73 14.63 4.70 -21.79
N HIS A 74 14.99 5.00 -20.54
CA HIS A 74 16.31 5.53 -20.21
C HIS A 74 17.43 4.54 -20.58
N LEU A 75 17.29 3.26 -20.21
CA LEU A 75 18.28 2.23 -20.56
C LEU A 75 18.42 2.07 -22.09
N ILE A 76 17.31 2.07 -22.83
CA ILE A 76 17.35 2.02 -24.30
C ILE A 76 18.07 3.25 -24.87
N SER A 77 17.80 4.44 -24.31
CA SER A 77 18.46 5.68 -24.75
C SER A 77 19.98 5.67 -24.54
N GLN A 78 20.46 4.87 -23.58
CA GLN A 78 21.89 4.63 -23.34
C GLN A 78 22.48 3.51 -24.22
N GLY A 79 21.68 2.90 -25.11
CA GLY A 79 22.11 1.85 -26.04
C GLY A 79 21.94 0.42 -25.53
N HIS A 80 21.35 0.20 -24.35
CA HIS A 80 21.09 -1.14 -23.85
C HIS A 80 20.02 -1.84 -24.70
N ARG A 81 20.33 -3.04 -25.20
CA ARG A 81 19.39 -3.88 -26.00
C ARG A 81 18.95 -5.16 -25.30
N ARG A 82 19.62 -5.53 -24.21
CA ARG A 82 19.29 -6.69 -23.35
C ARG A 82 19.03 -6.16 -21.95
N ILE A 83 17.76 -6.10 -21.56
CA ILE A 83 17.30 -5.57 -20.27
C ILE A 83 16.59 -6.72 -19.57
N GLY A 84 17.09 -7.11 -18.39
CA GLY A 84 16.47 -8.14 -17.55
C GLY A 84 15.48 -7.51 -16.56
N HIS A 85 14.38 -8.22 -16.30
CA HIS A 85 13.51 -7.98 -15.16
C HIS A 85 13.86 -9.02 -14.08
N ILE A 86 14.00 -8.59 -12.82
CA ILE A 86 14.39 -9.44 -11.69
C ILE A 86 13.30 -9.49 -10.63
#